data_AF-A0A6B3F007-F1
#
_entry.id   AF-A0A6B3F007-F1
#
_cell.length_a   1.000
_cell.length_b   1.000
_cell.length_c   1.000
_cell.angle_alpha   90.00
_cell.angle_beta   90.00
_cell.angle_gamma   90.00
#
_symmetry.space_group_name_H-M   'P 1'
#
loop_
_entity.id
_entity.type
_entity.pdbx_description
1 polymer ?
#
loop_
_entity_poly.entity_id
_entity_poly.type
_entity_poly.pdbx_seq_one_letter_code
_entity_poly.pdbx_strand_id
1 'polypeptide(L)' 'RPLQPIWSYLKTDYLANLAAVGIRPEDVDLVVNTHLHDDHVGWNTRLEGRDWVPTFPNATYLMPRADFTYWKPENLH' A
#
# COMPACT_ATOMS: atom_id res chain seq x y z
N ARG A 1 -8.93 -4.11 5.57
CA ARG A 1 -10.33 -4.26 5.11
C ARG A 1 -11.21 -4.75 6.26
N PRO A 2 -12.45 -4.28 6.43
CA PRO A 2 -13.32 -4.70 7.54
C PRO A 2 -13.56 -6.22 7.58
N LEU A 3 -13.55 -6.87 6.42
CA LEU A 3 -13.78 -8.31 6.25
C LEU A 3 -12.55 -9.19 6.55
N GLN A 4 -11.38 -8.58 6.77
CA GLN A 4 -10.15 -9.29 7.13
C GLN A 4 -9.56 -8.66 8.40
N PRO A 5 -10.03 -9.06 9.60
CA PRO A 5 -9.71 -8.38 10.86
C PRO A 5 -8.21 -8.31 11.15
N ILE A 6 -7.45 -9.34 10.79
CA ILE A 6 -6.00 -9.41 11.01
C ILE A 6 -5.22 -8.34 10.23
N TRP A 7 -5.79 -7.83 9.12
CA TRP A 7 -5.18 -6.81 8.27
C TRP A 7 -5.83 -5.43 8.46
N SER A 8 -6.87 -5.32 9.29
CA SER A 8 -7.58 -4.06 9.50
C SER A 8 -6.84 -3.18 10.49
N TYR A 9 -6.57 -1.92 10.11
CA TYR A 9 -5.81 -0.95 10.93
C TYR A 9 -4.46 -1.48 11.44
N LEU A 10 -3.86 -2.42 10.70
CA LEU A 10 -2.58 -3.00 11.08
C LEU A 10 -1.51 -1.92 11.12
N LYS A 11 -0.77 -1.86 12.24
CA LYS A 11 0.35 -0.95 12.44
C LYS A 11 1.61 -1.77 12.71
N THR A 12 2.61 -1.59 11.86
CA THR A 12 3.92 -2.22 11.96
C THR A 12 5.00 -1.13 11.93
N ASP A 13 6.24 -1.50 12.21
CA ASP A 13 7.39 -0.59 12.17
C ASP A 13 7.86 -0.26 10.74
N TYR A 14 7.05 -0.54 9.71
CA TYR A 14 7.44 -0.41 8.30
C TYR A 14 8.08 0.94 7.94
N LEU A 15 7.42 2.06 8.28
CA LEU A 15 7.95 3.39 8.02
C LEU A 15 9.11 3.77 8.93
N ALA A 16 9.11 3.27 10.17
CA ALA A 16 10.20 3.48 11.11
C ALA A 16 11.49 2.80 10.61
N ASN A 17 11.37 1.62 10.01
CA ASN A 17 12.50 0.88 9.44
C ASN A 17 13.14 1.60 8.24
N LEU A 18 12.34 2.25 7.39
CA LEU A 18 12.86 3.11 6.32
C LEU A 18 13.57 4.34 6.89
N ALA A 19 12.95 5.01 7.87
CA ALA A 19 13.54 6.18 8.52
C ALA A 19 14.85 5.85 9.25
N ALA A 20 14.97 4.66 9.84
CA ALA A 20 16.18 4.19 10.52
C ALA A 20 17.41 4.10 9.60
N VAL A 21 17.20 3.99 8.28
CA VAL A 21 18.26 4.00 7.26
C VAL A 21 18.30 5.33 6.47
N GLY A 22 17.60 6.36 6.95
CA GLY A 22 17.64 7.71 6.37
C GLY A 22 16.75 7.91 5.14
N ILE A 23 15.79 7.01 4.89
CA ILE A 23 14.87 7.10 3.75
C ILE A 23 13.52 7.63 4.23
N ARG A 24 13.08 8.74 3.64
CA ARG A 24 11.74 9.29 3.86
C ARG A 24 10.79 8.81 2.79
N PRO A 25 9.46 8.82 3.03
CA PRO A 25 8.51 8.39 2.01
C PRO A 25 8.58 9.21 0.71
N GLU A 26 8.96 10.49 0.80
CA GLU A 26 9.13 11.37 -0.37
C GLU A 26 10.36 11.00 -1.22
N ASP A 27 11.29 10.23 -0.68
CA ASP A 27 12.51 9.82 -1.38
C ASP A 27 12.28 8.56 -2.24
N VAL A 28 11.07 7.98 -2.22
CA VAL A 28 10.72 6.79 -3.01
C VAL A 28 10.09 7.20 -4.34
N ASP A 29 10.75 6.85 -5.44
CA ASP A 29 10.28 7.15 -6.80
C ASP A 29 9.40 6.05 -7.41
N LEU A 30 9.53 4.81 -6.91
CA LEU A 30 8.86 3.64 -7.48
C LEU A 30 8.44 2.66 -6.40
N VAL A 31 7.18 2.23 -6.46
CA VAL A 31 6.65 1.10 -5.68
C VAL A 31 6.25 0.00 -6.64
N VAL A 32 6.90 -1.16 -6.54
CA VAL A 32 6.59 -2.31 -7.39
C VAL A 32 5.80 -3.32 -6.58
N ASN A 33 4.53 -3.51 -6.91
CA ASN A 33 3.70 -4.52 -6.28
C ASN A 33 3.95 -5.88 -6.94
N THR A 34 4.29 -6.89 -6.15
CA THR A 34 4.44 -8.27 -6.64
C THR A 34 3.09 -8.88 -7.00
N HIS A 35 2.06 -8.58 -6.20
CA HIS A 35 0.66 -8.93 -6.35
C HIS A 35 -0.20 -7.99 -5.46
N LEU A 36 -1.53 -8.04 -5.56
CA LEU A 36 -2.43 -7.07 -4.92
C LEU A 36 -3.22 -7.60 -3.72
N HIS A 37 -2.62 -8.48 -2.91
CA HIS A 37 -3.18 -8.89 -1.62
C HIS A 37 -2.96 -7.86 -0.51
N ASP A 38 -3.84 -7.90 0.50
CA ASP A 38 -3.90 -6.93 1.59
C ASP A 38 -2.60 -6.81 2.39
N ASP A 39 -1.86 -7.91 2.55
CA ASP A 39 -0.56 -7.98 3.23
C ASP A 39 0.59 -7.33 2.43
N HIS A 40 0.35 -7.01 1.16
CA HIS A 40 1.30 -6.30 0.31
C HIS A 40 0.87 -4.86 0.00
N VAL A 41 -0.39 -4.65 -0.37
CA VAL A 41 -0.87 -3.31 -0.79
C VAL A 41 -1.35 -2.43 0.36
N GLY A 42 -1.53 -3.01 1.56
CA GLY A 42 -2.03 -2.29 2.73
C GLY A 42 -1.19 -1.07 3.12
N TRP A 43 0.11 -1.06 2.79
CA TRP A 43 1.02 0.07 3.04
C TRP A 43 1.18 1.02 1.84
N ASN A 44 0.51 0.79 0.70
CA ASN A 44 0.54 1.73 -0.41
C ASN A 44 -0.15 3.06 -0.05
N THR A 45 -1.09 3.05 0.89
CA THR A 45 -1.76 4.25 1.40
C THR A 45 -1.72 4.30 2.93
N ARG A 46 -1.85 5.51 3.47
CA ARG A 46 -2.01 5.77 4.90
C ARG A 46 -3.22 6.65 5.14
N LEU A 47 -3.83 6.50 6.31
CA LEU A 47 -4.92 7.38 6.72
C LEU A 47 -4.34 8.69 7.25
N GLU A 48 -4.72 9.80 6.62
CA GLU A 48 -4.42 11.16 7.05
C GLU A 48 -5.73 11.89 7.34
N GLY A 49 -6.04 12.05 8.63
CA GLY A 49 -7.35 12.53 9.05
C GLY A 49 -8.47 11.57 8.62
N ARG A 50 -9.21 11.95 7.58
CA ARG A 50 -10.30 11.14 7.00
C ARG A 50 -9.97 10.58 5.62
N ASP A 51 -8.85 10.98 5.05
CA ASP A 51 -8.49 10.68 3.67
C ASP A 51 -7.41 9.60 3.62
N TRP A 52 -7.54 8.67 2.67
CA TRP A 52 -6.46 7.74 2.35
C TRP A 52 -5.56 8.39 1.32
N VAL A 53 -4.33 8.71 1.73
CA VAL A 53 -3.31 9.33 0.88
C VAL A 53 -2.22 8.30 0.55
N PRO A 54 -1.52 8.44 -0.59
CA PRO A 54 -0.37 7.59 -0.89
C PRO A 54 0.67 7.67 0.22
N THR A 55 1.21 6.51 0.63
CA THR A 55 2.29 6.48 1.63
C THR A 55 3.56 7.12 1.05
N PHE A 56 3.86 6.83 -0.22
CA PHE A 56 4.97 7.39 -0.98
C PHE A 56 4.41 8.36 -2.03
N PRO A 57 4.38 9.68 -1.75
CA PRO A 57 3.62 10.64 -2.57
C PRO A 57 4.26 10.95 -3.92
N ASN A 58 5.57 10.78 -4.05
CA ASN A 58 6.30 11.00 -5.31
C ASN A 58 6.41 9.74 -6.17
N ALA A 59 5.98 8.58 -5.65
CA ALA A 59 6.21 7.31 -6.30
C ALA A 59 5.23 7.03 -7.44
N THR A 60 5.74 6.42 -8.51
CA THR A 60 4.90 5.66 -9.45
C THR A 60 4.64 4.27 -8.89
N TYR A 61 3.37 3.84 -8.86
CA TYR A 61 2.98 2.51 -8.38
C TYR A 61 2.79 1.58 -9.58
N LEU A 62 3.61 0.54 -9.65
CA LEU A 62 3.52 -0.48 -10.69
C LEU A 62 2.75 -1.69 -10.15
N MET A 63 1.64 -2.00 -10.81
CA MET A 63 0.76 -3.10 -10.45
C MET A 63 0.73 -4.16 -11.56
N PRO A 64 0.81 -5.46 -11.24
CA PRO A 64 0.66 -6.50 -12.23
C PRO A 64 -0.71 -6.40 -12.90
N ARG A 65 -0.76 -6.41 -14.23
CA ARG A 65 -2.02 -6.28 -14.98
C ARG A 65 -3.01 -7.38 -14.64
N ALA A 66 -2.54 -8.60 -14.41
CA ALA A 66 -3.38 -9.75 -14.06
C ALA A 66 -4.10 -9.51 -12.74
N ASP A 67 -3.37 -9.16 -11.69
CA ASP A 67 -3.93 -8.80 -10.39
C ASP A 67 -4.83 -7.58 -10.45
N PHE A 68 -4.39 -6.52 -11.14
CA PHE A 68 -5.21 -5.33 -11.30
C PHE A 68 -6.55 -5.67 -11.96
N THR A 69 -6.53 -6.55 -12.96
CA THR A 69 -7.75 -7.05 -13.60
C THR A 69 -8.55 -7.89 -12.61
N TYR A 70 -7.95 -8.87 -11.94
CA TYR A 70 -8.65 -9.72 -10.96
C TYR A 70 -9.36 -8.86 -9.91
N TRP A 71 -8.64 -7.99 -9.21
CA TRP A 71 -9.17 -7.18 -8.11
C TRP A 71 -10.05 -5.98 -8.52
N LYS A 72 -10.39 -5.86 -9.81
CA LYS A 72 -11.32 -4.82 -10.26
C LYS A 72 -12.67 -4.93 -9.53
N PRO A 73 -13.27 -3.82 -9.09
CA PRO A 73 -14.57 -3.83 -8.42
C PRO A 73 -15.66 -4.52 -9.24
N GLU A 74 -15.57 -4.47 -10.57
CA GLU A 74 -16.56 -5.07 -11.47
C GLU A 74 -16.46 -6.60 -11.55
N ASN A 75 -15.36 -7.20 -11.11
CA ASN A 75 -15.07 -8.63 -11.29
C ASN A 75 -15.54 -9.52 -10.12
N LEU A 76 -16.25 -8.95 -9.14
CA LEU A 76 -17.00 -9.64 -8.08
C LEU A 76 -16.29 -10.87 -7.47
N HIS A 77 -15.15 -10.64 -6.84
CA HIS A 77 -14.48 -11.60 -5.96
C HIS A 77 -14.77 -11.32 -4.48
#